data_AF-A0A537F0A9-F1
#
_entry.id   AF-A0A537F0A9-F1
#
_cell.length_a   1.000
_cell.length_b   1.000
_cell.length_c   1.000
_cell.angle_alpha   90.00
_cell.angle_beta   90.00
_cell.angle_gamma   90.00
#
_symmetry.space_group_name_H-M   'P 1'
#
loop_
_entity.id
_entity.type
_entity.pdbx_description
1 polymer ?
#
loop_
_entity_poly.entity_id
_entity_poly.type
_entity_poly.pdbx_seq_one_letter_code
_entity_poly.pdbx_strand_id
1 'polypeptide(L)'
;MSAGRPVLLYDNDCGICTRFAHIASSLSKGWVDTVGLFTEKGIRIKSEFFRLDDRPNEMFWLLFGDTGYGGRSGLLPLAREVIRGRVL
;
A
#
# COMPACT_ATOMS: atom_id res chain seq x y z
N MET A 1 10.92 -8.70 -3.22
CA MET A 1 10.59 -7.73 -2.15
C MET A 1 10.63 -8.44 -0.80
N SER A 2 11.17 -7.80 0.26
CA SER A 2 11.41 -8.46 1.55
C SER A 2 10.10 -8.78 2.27
N ALA A 3 9.93 -10.05 2.66
CA ALA A 3 8.68 -10.69 3.08
C ALA A 3 8.15 -10.32 4.48
N GLY A 4 8.35 -9.08 4.94
CA GLY A 4 8.09 -8.71 6.34
C GLY A 4 6.77 -7.98 6.61
N ARG A 5 6.42 -7.00 5.77
CA ARG A 5 5.35 -6.02 6.08
C ARG A 5 4.52 -5.68 4.85
N PRO A 6 3.21 -5.47 5.01
CA PRO A 6 2.37 -5.00 3.92
C PRO A 6 2.74 -3.57 3.52
N VAL A 7 2.82 -3.32 2.21
CA VAL A 7 3.05 -1.99 1.66
C VAL A 7 1.74 -1.44 1.11
N LEU A 8 1.26 -0.33 1.66
CA LEU A 8 0.17 0.45 1.10
C LEU A 8 0.75 1.49 0.12
N LEU A 9 0.67 1.17 -1.16
CA LEU A 9 1.02 2.07 -2.25
C LEU A 9 -0.17 3.00 -2.54
N TYR A 10 0.05 4.30 -2.54
CA TYR A 10 -1.01 5.31 -2.68
C TYR A 10 -0.55 6.49 -3.53
N ASP A 11 -1.49 7.21 -4.11
CA ASP A 11 -1.22 8.48 -4.80
C ASP A 11 -0.88 9.56 -3.76
N ASN A 12 0.39 9.99 -3.72
CA ASN A 12 0.87 11.00 -2.77
C ASN A 12 0.61 12.44 -3.20
N ASP A 13 0.08 12.68 -4.39
CA ASP A 13 -0.37 14.00 -4.85
C ASP A 13 -1.88 14.19 -4.58
N CYS A 14 -2.59 13.08 -4.30
CA CYS A 14 -3.99 13.05 -3.88
C CYS A 14 -4.15 13.25 -2.37
N GLY A 15 -4.66 14.41 -1.93
CA GLY A 15 -4.81 14.74 -0.51
C GLY A 15 -5.69 13.76 0.31
N ILE A 16 -6.76 13.21 -0.27
CA ILE A 16 -7.60 12.21 0.41
C ILE A 16 -6.89 10.86 0.52
N CYS A 17 -6.12 10.48 -0.51
CA CYS A 17 -5.33 9.26 -0.55
C CYS A 17 -4.21 9.30 0.51
N THR A 18 -3.53 10.45 0.62
CA THR A 18 -2.51 10.71 1.65
C THR A 18 -3.09 10.60 3.06
N ARG A 19 -4.26 11.20 3.33
CA ARG A 19 -4.94 11.06 4.63
C ARG A 19 -5.31 9.61 4.92
N PHE A 20 -5.87 8.90 3.94
CA PHE A 20 -6.20 7.48 4.06
C PHE A 20 -4.98 6.64 4.42
N ALA A 21 -3.85 6.84 3.73
CA ALA A 21 -2.61 6.13 4.00
C ALA A 21 -2.06 6.43 5.41
N HIS A 22 -2.05 7.70 5.83
CA HIS A 22 -1.64 8.08 7.18
C HIS A 22 -2.51 7.45 8.27
N ILE A 23 -3.84 7.41 8.07
CA ILE A 23 -4.75 6.75 9.01
C ILE A 23 -4.42 5.25 9.10
N ALA A 24 -4.23 4.56 7.97
CA ALA A 24 -3.88 3.15 7.96
C ALA A 24 -2.53 2.87 8.66
N SER A 25 -1.51 3.67 8.39
CA SER A 25 -0.20 3.54 9.04
C SER A 25 -0.29 3.80 10.54
N SER A 26 -0.94 4.91 10.95
CA SER A 26 -1.11 5.27 12.35
C SER A 26 -1.92 4.22 13.12
N LEU A 27 -3.03 3.76 12.56
CA LEU A 27 -3.86 2.72 13.18
C LEU A 27 -3.16 1.37 13.25
N SER A 28 -2.15 1.11 12.42
CA SER A 28 -1.36 -0.12 12.46
C SER A 28 -0.05 0.03 13.26
N LYS A 29 0.17 1.16 13.95
CA LYS A 29 1.44 1.50 14.62
C LYS A 29 2.67 1.41 13.68
N GLY A 30 2.50 1.74 12.40
CA GLY A 30 3.56 1.66 11.39
C GLY A 30 3.84 0.25 10.87
N TRP A 31 3.01 -0.75 11.20
CA TRP A 31 3.08 -2.09 10.61
C TRP A 31 2.80 -2.06 9.11
N VAL A 32 1.77 -1.32 8.68
CA VAL A 32 1.51 -1.02 7.28
C VAL A 32 2.42 0.11 6.83
N ASP A 33 3.39 -0.23 5.97
CA ASP A 33 4.32 0.71 5.38
C ASP A 33 3.64 1.47 4.24
N THR A 34 3.64 2.79 4.26
CA THR A 34 2.96 3.60 3.25
C THR A 34 3.96 4.19 2.28
N VAL A 35 3.75 3.97 0.98
CA VAL A 35 4.64 4.45 -0.08
C VAL A 35 3.86 5.23 -1.11
N GLY A 36 4.34 6.44 -1.44
CA GLY A 36 3.74 7.27 -2.48
C GLY A 36 4.14 6.83 -3.89
N LEU A 37 3.18 6.78 -4.82
CA LEU A 37 3.37 6.39 -6.23
C LEU A 37 4.42 7.20 -7.00
N PHE A 38 4.67 8.44 -6.58
CA PHE A 38 5.61 9.38 -7.22
C PHE A 38 6.90 9.57 -6.43
N THR A 39 7.09 8.83 -5.34
CA THR A 39 8.39 8.75 -4.64
C THR A 39 9.34 7.82 -5.37
N GLU A 40 10.65 7.96 -5.18
CA GLU A 40 11.65 7.04 -5.76
C GLU A 40 11.34 5.57 -5.42
N LYS A 41 10.95 5.31 -4.16
CA LYS A 41 10.54 3.98 -3.71
C LYS A 41 9.28 3.49 -4.43
N GLY A 42 8.29 4.37 -4.63
CA GLY A 42 7.07 4.04 -5.38
C GLY A 42 7.36 3.74 -6.83
N ILE A 43 8.20 4.55 -7.49
CA ILE A 43 8.63 4.33 -8.89
C ILE A 43 9.30 2.96 -9.03
N ARG A 44 10.20 2.61 -8.10
CA ARG A 44 10.86 1.29 -8.09
C ARG A 44 9.86 0.15 -7.90
N ILE A 45 8.92 0.27 -6.97
CA ILE A 45 7.86 -0.73 -6.78
C ILE A 45 7.03 -0.88 -8.05
N LYS A 46 6.68 0.21 -8.73
CA LYS A 46 5.91 0.15 -9.98
C LYS A 46 6.64 -0.64 -11.06
N SER A 47 7.95 -0.44 -11.22
CA SER A 47 8.75 -1.16 -12.21
C SER A 47 9.00 -2.63 -11.87
N GLU A 48 9.05 -2.97 -10.58
CA GLU A 48 9.39 -4.33 -10.14
C GLU A 48 8.17 -5.23 -9.92
N PHE A 49 7.04 -4.66 -9.49
CA PHE A 49 5.86 -5.42 -9.06
C PHE A 49 4.80 -5.55 -10.16
N PHE A 50 4.56 -4.49 -10.93
CA PHE A 50 3.46 -4.41 -11.90
C PHE A 50 3.92 -4.78 -13.30
N ARG A 51 3.02 -5.40 -14.08
CA ARG A 51 3.19 -5.69 -15.50
C ARG A 51 2.87 -4.45 -16.34
N LEU A 52 3.30 -4.45 -17.61
CA LEU A 52 3.06 -3.35 -18.54
C LEU A 52 1.56 -3.01 -18.73
N ASP A 53 0.69 -4.02 -18.62
CA ASP A 53 -0.75 -3.88 -18.82
C ASP A 53 -1.49 -3.45 -17.54
N ASP A 54 -0.79 -3.43 -16.40
CA ASP A 54 -1.38 -3.02 -15.13
C ASP A 54 -1.53 -1.50 -15.06
N ARG A 55 -2.48 -1.05 -14.24
CA ARG A 55 -2.79 0.36 -14.02
C ARG A 55 -2.45 0.78 -12.58
N PRO A 56 -1.16 0.85 -12.21
CA PRO A 56 -0.76 1.09 -10.82
C PRO A 56 -1.16 2.48 -10.29
N ASN A 57 -1.41 3.44 -11.18
CA ASN A 57 -1.73 4.82 -10.80
C ASN A 57 -3.24 5.09 -10.62
N GLU A 58 -4.12 4.15 -10.95
CA GLU A 58 -5.58 4.42 -10.92
C GLU A 58 -6.20 4.28 -9.52
N MET A 59 -5.54 3.55 -8.61
CA MET A 59 -6.06 3.25 -7.27
C MET A 59 -4.93 2.99 -6.27
N PHE A 60 -5.26 2.90 -4.99
CA PHE A 60 -4.31 2.40 -4.00
C PHE A 60 -4.11 0.89 -4.16
N TRP A 61 -2.95 0.40 -3.74
CA TRP A 61 -2.64 -1.02 -3.72
C TRP A 61 -2.09 -1.44 -2.37
N LEU A 62 -2.61 -2.54 -1.82
CA LEU A 62 -1.97 -3.23 -0.72
C LEU A 62 -1.12 -4.37 -1.28
N LEU A 63 0.19 -4.27 -1.12
CA LEU A 63 1.16 -5.25 -1.59
C LEU A 63 1.61 -6.12 -0.42
N PHE A 64 1.52 -7.43 -0.59
CA PHE A 64 1.96 -8.42 0.39
C PHE A 64 2.69 -9.56 -0.33
N GLY A 65 4.02 -9.62 -0.14
CA GLY A 65 4.86 -10.51 -0.94
C GLY A 65 4.69 -10.21 -2.44
N ASP A 66 4.26 -11.22 -3.19
CA ASP A 66 4.01 -11.12 -4.64
C ASP A 66 2.53 -10.88 -4.98
N THR A 67 1.67 -10.63 -3.98
CA THR A 67 0.23 -10.40 -4.17
C THR A 67 -0.14 -8.93 -3.95
N GLY A 68 -0.89 -8.37 -4.89
CA GLY A 68 -1.36 -6.99 -4.85
C GLY A 68 -2.89 -6.92 -4.84
N TYR A 69 -3.45 -6.21 -3.86
CA TYR A 69 -4.89 -5.97 -3.76
C TYR A 69 -5.20 -4.50 -4.06
N GLY A 70 -5.83 -4.23 -5.21
CA GLY A 70 -6.17 -2.88 -5.66
C GLY A 70 -7.53 -2.38 -5.15
N GLY A 71 -7.60 -1.12 -4.74
CA GLY A 71 -8.85 -0.42 -4.39
C GLY A 71 -9.80 -1.23 -3.49
N ARG A 72 -11.02 -1.52 -3.97
CA ARG A 72 -12.05 -2.16 -3.12
C ARG A 72 -11.64 -3.54 -2.60
N SER A 73 -10.95 -4.35 -3.42
CA SER A 73 -10.48 -5.67 -2.97
C SER A 73 -9.35 -5.56 -1.95
N GLY A 74 -8.67 -4.41 -1.86
CA GLY A 74 -7.64 -4.11 -0.86
C GLY A 74 -8.17 -3.67 0.50
N LEU A 75 -9.45 -3.28 0.62
CA LEU A 75 -10.01 -2.75 1.87
C LEU A 75 -10.04 -3.78 3.00
N LEU A 76 -10.58 -4.98 2.74
CA LEU A 76 -10.66 -6.03 3.75
C LEU A 76 -9.26 -6.58 4.13
N PRO A 77 -8.35 -6.86 3.19
CA PRO A 77 -6.95 -7.17 3.50
C PRO A 77 -6.27 -6.09 4.34
N LEU A 78 -6.46 -4.81 4.00
CA LEU A 78 -5.87 -3.70 4.75
C LEU A 78 -6.38 -3.64 6.18
N ALA A 79 -7.70 -3.79 6.37
CA ALA A 79 -8.30 -3.81 7.70
C ALA A 79 -7.73 -4.94 8.57
N ARG A 80 -7.53 -6.13 8.00
CA ARG A 80 -6.89 -7.27 8.69
C ARG A 80 -5.46 -6.93 9.13
N GLU A 81 -4.66 -6.34 8.24
CA GLU A 81 -3.29 -5.98 8.55
C GLU A 81 -3.18 -4.83 9.56
N VAL A 82 -4.12 -3.87 9.53
CA VAL A 82 -4.21 -2.83 10.55
C VAL A 82 -4.47 -3.43 11.94
N ILE A 83 -5.39 -4.39 12.04
CA ILE A 83 -5.65 -5.11 13.29
C ILE A 83 -4.41 -5.92 13.71
N ARG A 84 -3.75 -6.59 12.78
CA ARG A 84 -2.53 -7.37 13.05
C ARG A 84 -1.41 -6.50 13.64
N GLY A 85 -1.18 -5.32 13.07
CA GLY A 85 -0.19 -4.35 13.57
C GLY A 85 -0.51 -3.77 14.96
N ARG A 86 -1.73 -3.93 15.47
CA ARG A 86 -2.08 -3.57 16.85
C ARG A 86 -1.71 -4.65 17.86
N VAL A 87 -1.71 -5.91 17.43
CA VAL A 87 -1.51 -7.11 18.26
C VAL A 87 -0.03 -7.51 18.32
N LEU A 88 0.73 -7.24 17.24
CA LEU A 88 2.20 -7.33 17.21
C LEU A 88 2.84 -6.20 18.02
#